data_AF-A0A0D8XYI3-F1
#
_entry.id   AF-A0A0D8XYI3-F1
#
_cell.length_a   1.000
_cell.length_b   1.000
_cell.length_c   1.000
_cell.angle_alpha   90.00
_cell.angle_beta   90.00
_cell.angle_gamma   90.00
#
_symmetry.space_group_name_H-M   'P 1'
#
loop_
_entity.id
_entity.type
_entity.pdbx_description
1 polymer ?
#
loop_
_entity_poly.entity_id
_entity_poly.type
_entity_poly.pdbx_seq_one_letter_code
_entity_poly.pdbx_strand_id
1 'polypeptide(L)'
;WQYEDFIAIKPSPRNISSDSKQDEFVIQIKHKGKKNNSLKDTMRFSSDYTSYILTDCLMFNSKFAERNVNPASFNVYKHGWVGRKKPAILRVNAAAIEQVDQRGAVVQTYSYRRIRKVAKVFS
;
A
#
# COMPACT_ATOMS: atom_id res chain seq x y z
N TRP A 1 5.48 -6.19 16.35
CA TRP A 1 4.85 -6.94 15.22
C TRP A 1 5.89 -7.93 14.69
N GLN A 2 5.51 -9.12 14.22
CA GLN A 2 6.49 -10.19 13.93
C GLN A 2 7.51 -9.85 12.84
N TYR A 3 7.21 -8.89 11.96
CA TYR A 3 8.09 -8.47 10.87
C TYR A 3 8.62 -7.04 11.08
N GLU A 4 9.13 -6.75 12.28
CA GLU A 4 9.79 -5.47 12.61
C GLU A 4 11.06 -5.20 11.80
N ASP A 5 11.54 -6.20 11.07
CA ASP A 5 12.68 -6.10 10.17
C ASP A 5 12.23 -5.86 8.72
N PHE A 6 10.92 -5.87 8.43
CA PHE A 6 10.39 -5.68 7.09
C PHE A 6 10.40 -4.19 6.72
N ILE A 7 11.16 -3.82 5.69
CA ILE A 7 11.36 -2.42 5.29
C ILE A 7 10.37 -2.01 4.20
N ALA A 8 10.31 -2.78 3.12
CA ALA A 8 9.51 -2.42 1.96
C ALA A 8 9.20 -3.64 1.09
N ILE A 9 8.15 -3.51 0.28
CA ILE A 9 7.85 -4.39 -0.83
C ILE A 9 7.51 -3.54 -2.05
N LYS A 10 8.04 -3.90 -3.21
CA LYS A 10 7.78 -3.18 -4.47
C LYS A 10 7.81 -4.13 -5.66
N PRO A 11 7.04 -3.83 -6.73
CA PRO A 11 7.19 -4.55 -7.98
C PRO A 11 8.64 -4.44 -8.48
N SER A 12 9.14 -5.51 -9.07
CA SER A 12 10.44 -5.55 -9.75
C SER A 12 10.19 -5.32 -11.24
N PRO A 13 10.98 -4.47 -11.93
CA PRO A 13 10.91 -4.39 -13.39
C PRO A 13 11.12 -5.78 -13.98
N ARG A 14 10.25 -6.21 -14.90
CA ARG A 14 10.44 -7.48 -15.60
C ARG A 14 11.79 -7.47 -16.30
N ASN A 15 12.61 -8.48 -16.05
CA ASN A 15 13.83 -8.66 -16.81
C ASN A 15 13.42 -9.13 -18.22
N ILE A 16 13.79 -8.37 -19.25
CA ILE A 16 13.39 -8.65 -20.65
C ILE A 16 13.86 -10.05 -21.10
N SER A 17 14.87 -10.61 -20.41
CA SER A 17 15.44 -11.94 -20.63
C SER A 17 14.80 -13.06 -19.80
N SER A 18 13.78 -12.80 -18.97
CA SER A 18 13.10 -13.87 -18.23
C SER A 18 11.98 -14.51 -19.08
N ASP A 19 12.10 -15.80 -19.37
CA ASP A 19 11.03 -16.60 -19.99
C ASP A 19 9.82 -16.83 -19.05
N SER A 20 9.93 -16.42 -17.79
CA SER A 20 8.82 -16.48 -16.83
C SER A 20 7.72 -15.50 -17.22
N LYS A 21 6.49 -16.00 -17.33
CA LYS A 21 5.29 -15.16 -17.49
C LYS A 21 4.86 -14.48 -16.19
N GLN A 22 5.45 -14.87 -15.06
CA GLN A 22 5.06 -14.37 -13.74
C GLN A 22 5.61 -12.98 -13.50
N ASP A 23 4.84 -12.16 -12.79
CA ASP A 23 5.31 -10.87 -12.30
C ASP A 23 6.29 -11.06 -11.14
N GLU A 24 7.30 -10.20 -11.08
CA GLU A 24 8.32 -10.23 -10.03
C GLU A 24 8.12 -9.08 -9.03
N PHE A 25 8.54 -9.33 -7.79
CA PHE A 25 8.59 -8.32 -6.75
C PHE A 25 9.82 -8.53 -5.86
N VAL A 26 10.20 -7.47 -5.14
CA VAL A 26 11.27 -7.53 -4.16
C VAL A 26 10.76 -7.14 -2.78
N ILE A 27 11.25 -7.86 -1.77
CA ILE A 27 11.09 -7.52 -0.36
C ILE A 27 12.45 -7.05 0.16
N GLN A 28 12.44 -5.93 0.89
CA GLN A 28 13.61 -5.42 1.58
C GLN A 28 13.46 -5.65 3.08
N ILE A 29 14.49 -6.21 3.72
CA ILE A 29 14.52 -6.47 5.16
C ILE A 29 15.79 -5.90 5.80
N LYS A 30 15.71 -5.57 7.10
CA LYS A 30 16.84 -5.15 7.91
C LYS A 30 17.61 -6.37 8.38
N HIS A 31 18.91 -6.44 8.09
CA HIS A 31 19.75 -7.54 8.56
C HIS A 31 20.19 -7.30 10.02
N LYS A 32 19.77 -8.17 10.95
CA LYS A 32 20.24 -8.16 12.35
C LYS A 32 21.54 -8.96 12.46
N GLY A 33 22.69 -8.30 12.63
CA GLY A 33 23.94 -9.02 12.99
C GLY A 33 25.29 -8.44 12.55
N LYS A 34 25.37 -7.34 11.80
CA LYS A 34 26.66 -6.68 11.51
C LYS A 34 26.74 -5.31 12.17
N LYS A 35 27.90 -5.00 12.74
CA LYS A 35 28.23 -3.84 13.61
C LYS A 35 27.96 -2.45 12.98
N ASN A 36 27.54 -2.40 11.71
CA ASN A 36 27.15 -1.20 10.98
C ASN A 36 25.66 -1.31 10.62
N ASN A 37 24.84 -0.44 11.23
CA ASN A 37 23.38 -0.48 11.32
C ASN A 37 22.63 -0.17 9.98
N SER A 38 23.04 -0.68 8.81
CA SER A 38 22.50 -0.20 7.53
C SER A 38 22.47 -1.16 6.33
N LEU A 39 22.86 -2.45 6.44
CA LEU A 39 22.70 -3.34 5.28
C LEU A 39 21.26 -3.85 5.17
N LYS A 40 20.56 -3.38 4.13
CA LYS A 40 19.26 -3.89 3.68
C LYS A 40 19.52 -5.13 2.84
N ASP A 41 18.89 -6.25 3.20
CA ASP A 41 18.85 -7.42 2.33
C ASP A 41 17.67 -7.28 1.35
N THR A 42 17.85 -7.74 0.12
CA THR A 42 16.83 -7.67 -0.93
C THR A 42 16.56 -9.07 -1.46
N MET A 43 15.37 -9.57 -1.15
CA MET A 43 14.89 -10.86 -1.64
C MET A 43 14.03 -10.63 -2.88
N ARG A 44 14.25 -11.39 -3.96
CA ARG A 44 13.45 -11.32 -5.19
C ARG A 44 12.59 -12.57 -5.32
N PHE A 45 11.34 -12.35 -5.72
CA PHE A 45 10.33 -13.40 -5.86
C PHE A 45 9.59 -13.24 -7.18
N SER A 46 9.08 -14.34 -7.72
CA SER A 46 8.12 -14.39 -8.82
C SER A 46 6.84 -15.08 -8.36
N SER A 47 5.68 -14.58 -8.79
CA SER A 47 4.39 -15.19 -8.48
C SER A 47 3.31 -14.77 -9.47
N ASP A 48 2.37 -15.65 -9.76
CA ASP A 48 1.12 -15.28 -10.45
C ASP A 48 0.21 -14.39 -9.59
N TYR A 49 0.46 -14.35 -8.28
CA TYR A 49 -0.29 -13.57 -7.30
C TYR A 49 0.42 -12.29 -6.87
N THR A 50 1.45 -11.83 -7.59
CA THR A 50 2.25 -10.65 -7.22
C THR A 50 1.41 -9.43 -6.88
N SER A 51 0.35 -9.13 -7.64
CA SER A 51 -0.56 -8.01 -7.35
C SER A 51 -1.32 -8.18 -6.03
N TYR A 52 -1.70 -9.41 -5.67
CA TYR A 52 -2.37 -9.73 -4.40
C TYR A 52 -1.38 -9.56 -3.24
N ILE A 53 -0.20 -10.17 -3.35
CA ILE A 53 0.85 -10.13 -2.33
C ILE A 53 1.26 -8.67 -2.05
N LEU A 54 1.50 -7.88 -3.10
CA LEU A 54 1.82 -6.46 -2.96
C LEU A 54 0.72 -5.70 -2.22
N THR A 55 -0.54 -5.86 -2.65
CA THR A 55 -1.67 -5.16 -2.04
C THR A 55 -1.82 -5.54 -0.57
N ASP A 56 -1.81 -6.83 -0.25
CA ASP A 56 -2.05 -7.34 1.10
C ASP A 56 -0.91 -6.96 2.06
N CYS A 57 0.36 -7.01 1.61
CA CYS A 57 1.48 -6.54 2.41
C CYS A 57 1.40 -5.02 2.67
N LEU A 58 1.08 -4.24 1.64
CA LEU A 58 1.03 -2.78 1.74
C LEU A 58 -0.13 -2.28 2.62
N MET A 59 -1.14 -3.10 2.92
CA MET A 59 -2.17 -2.78 3.94
C MET A 59 -1.54 -2.56 5.34
N PHE A 60 -0.38 -3.13 5.60
CA PHE A 60 0.32 -3.04 6.88
C PHE A 60 1.57 -2.14 6.83
N ASN A 61 1.71 -1.29 5.80
CA ASN A 61 2.91 -0.47 5.62
C ASN A 61 3.23 0.43 6.84
N SER A 62 2.24 0.83 7.63
CA SER A 62 2.42 1.60 8.86
C SER A 62 3.14 0.83 9.97
N LYS A 63 3.24 -0.50 9.84
CA LYS A 63 3.93 -1.43 10.75
C LYS A 63 5.31 -1.86 10.23
N PHE A 64 5.75 -1.35 9.08
CA PHE A 64 7.09 -1.63 8.56
C PHE A 64 8.16 -0.96 9.42
N ALA A 65 9.38 -1.51 9.36
CA ALA A 65 10.56 -1.07 10.10
C ALA A 65 10.90 0.41 9.83
N GLU A 66 10.80 0.81 8.56
CA GLU A 66 10.93 2.18 8.12
C GLU A 66 9.53 2.74 7.87
N ARG A 67 9.11 3.72 8.66
CA ARG A 67 7.84 4.40 8.44
C ARG A 67 7.88 5.11 7.10
N ASN A 68 7.14 4.58 6.14
CA ASN A 68 6.86 5.29 4.90
C ASN A 68 5.91 6.47 5.19
N VAL A 69 6.04 7.49 4.35
CA VAL A 69 5.32 8.78 4.29
C VAL A 69 3.98 8.80 5.05
N ASN A 70 3.79 9.81 5.89
CA ASN A 70 2.51 10.05 6.56
C ASN A 70 1.38 10.13 5.50
N PRO A 71 0.33 9.32 5.62
CA PRO A 71 -0.70 9.25 4.60
C PRO A 71 -1.47 10.57 4.51
N ALA A 72 -1.60 11.11 3.29
CA ALA A 72 -2.29 12.36 3.05
C ALA A 72 -3.80 12.22 3.33
N SER A 73 -4.38 13.19 4.02
CA SER A 73 -5.81 13.20 4.35
C SER A 73 -6.52 14.36 3.66
N PHE A 74 -7.73 14.10 3.18
CA PHE A 74 -8.52 15.03 2.38
C PHE A 74 -9.95 15.08 2.90
N ASN A 75 -10.48 16.30 3.07
CA ASN A 75 -11.91 16.51 3.29
C ASN A 75 -12.65 16.32 1.96
N VAL A 76 -13.64 15.45 1.95
CA VAL A 76 -14.40 15.09 0.74
C VAL A 76 -15.89 15.00 1.02
N TYR A 77 -16.67 14.81 -0.05
CA TYR A 77 -18.09 14.51 0.02
C TYR A 77 -18.39 13.14 -0.59
N LYS A 78 -19.01 12.26 0.19
CA LYS A 78 -19.56 11.00 -0.30
C LYS A 78 -20.95 11.25 -0.89
N HIS A 79 -21.11 10.91 -2.17
CA HIS A 79 -22.39 11.01 -2.86
C HIS A 79 -23.28 9.80 -2.51
N GLY A 80 -24.49 10.07 -2.04
CA GLY A 80 -25.53 9.06 -1.86
C GLY A 80 -26.39 8.89 -3.11
N TRP A 81 -27.19 7.82 -3.13
CA TRP A 81 -28.10 7.48 -4.23
C TRP A 81 -29.12 8.58 -4.56
N VAL A 82 -29.56 9.35 -3.55
CA VAL A 82 -30.58 10.42 -3.69
C VAL A 82 -29.94 11.81 -3.82
N GLY A 83 -28.72 11.90 -4.35
CA GLY A 83 -28.00 13.18 -4.54
C GLY A 83 -27.50 13.87 -3.27
N ARG A 84 -27.89 13.39 -2.07
CA ARG A 84 -27.37 13.90 -0.80
C ARG A 84 -25.86 13.65 -0.69
N LYS A 85 -25.10 14.70 -0.36
CA LYS A 85 -23.67 14.65 -0.09
C LYS A 85 -23.44 14.54 1.42
N LYS A 86 -22.62 13.59 1.86
CA LYS A 86 -22.19 13.47 3.27
C LYS A 86 -20.70 13.84 3.38
N PRO A 87 -20.31 14.78 4.27
CA PRO A 87 -18.90 15.07 4.48
C PRO A 87 -18.19 13.83 5.04
N ALA A 88 -16.95 13.62 4.61
CA ALA A 88 -16.09 12.55 5.07
C ALA A 88 -14.62 12.97 4.98
N ILE A 89 -13.75 12.28 5.70
CA ILE A 89 -12.30 12.43 5.59
C ILE A 89 -11.76 11.15 4.95
N LEU A 90 -11.06 11.29 3.82
CA LEU A 90 -10.37 10.17 3.17
C LEU A 90 -8.86 10.31 3.36
N ARG A 91 -8.24 9.24 3.83
CA ARG A 91 -6.80 9.09 3.98
C ARG A 91 -6.27 8.16 2.90
N VAL A 92 -5.32 8.65 2.12
CA VAL A 92 -4.70 7.95 1.00
C VAL A 92 -3.50 7.17 1.53
N ASN A 93 -3.54 5.85 1.39
CA ASN A 93 -2.52 4.94 1.86
C ASN A 93 -1.94 4.12 0.70
N ALA A 94 -0.91 3.30 0.91
CA ALA A 94 -0.22 2.60 -0.18
C ALA A 94 -1.08 1.56 -0.93
N ALA A 95 -2.04 0.91 -0.24
CA ALA A 95 -2.86 -0.18 -0.80
C ALA A 95 -4.36 0.15 -0.90
N ALA A 96 -4.79 1.22 -0.25
CA ALA A 96 -6.20 1.54 -0.09
C ALA A 96 -6.42 3.02 0.22
N ILE A 97 -7.67 3.44 0.02
CA ILE A 97 -8.20 4.67 0.58
C ILE A 97 -8.96 4.30 1.85
N GLU A 98 -8.67 4.94 2.96
CA GLU A 98 -9.36 4.77 4.23
C GLU A 98 -10.30 5.94 4.45
N GLN A 99 -11.55 5.68 4.81
CA GLN A 99 -12.40 6.69 5.42
C GLN A 99 -12.14 6.68 6.92
N VAL A 100 -11.86 7.84 7.48
CA VAL A 100 -11.61 8.02 8.91
C VAL A 100 -12.68 8.91 9.54
N ASP A 101 -12.93 8.69 10.82
CA ASP A 101 -13.74 9.59 11.64
C ASP A 101 -12.92 10.82 12.09
N GLN A 102 -13.56 11.72 12.86
CA GLN A 102 -12.92 12.93 13.40
C GLN A 102 -11.78 12.62 14.39
N ARG A 103 -11.75 11.42 14.97
CA ARG A 103 -10.70 10.96 15.89
C ARG A 103 -9.55 10.27 15.14
N GLY A 104 -9.67 10.14 13.81
CA GLY A 104 -8.69 9.49 12.95
C GLY A 104 -8.79 7.97 12.92
N ALA A 105 -9.84 7.39 13.49
CA ALA A 105 -10.10 5.96 13.46
C ALA A 105 -10.68 5.56 12.09
N VAL A 106 -10.19 4.45 11.54
CA VAL A 106 -10.65 3.93 10.24
C VAL A 106 -12.05 3.35 10.39
N VAL A 107 -13.01 3.91 9.67
CA VAL A 107 -14.41 3.44 9.64
C VAL A 107 -14.72 2.58 8.42
N GLN A 108 -13.96 2.76 7.33
CA GLN A 108 -14.12 1.98 6.11
C GLN A 108 -12.81 1.98 5.32
N THR A 109 -12.50 0.87 4.66
CA THR A 109 -11.33 0.77 3.78
C THR A 109 -11.74 0.35 2.36
N TYR A 110 -11.26 1.10 1.38
CA TYR A 110 -11.50 0.90 -0.04
C TYR A 110 -10.18 0.52 -0.72
N SER A 111 -9.91 -0.78 -0.85
CA SER A 111 -8.71 -1.28 -1.54
C SER A 111 -8.67 -0.79 -2.99
N TYR A 112 -7.53 -0.29 -3.45
CA TYR A 112 -7.36 0.15 -4.84
C TYR A 112 -7.71 -0.94 -5.84
N ARG A 113 -7.39 -2.19 -5.49
CA ARG A 113 -7.68 -3.35 -6.31
C ARG A 113 -9.18 -3.61 -6.52
N ARG A 114 -10.04 -3.06 -5.66
CA ARG A 114 -11.50 -3.12 -5.80
C ARG A 114 -12.09 -1.86 -6.44
N ILE A 115 -11.29 -0.83 -6.68
CA ILE A 115 -11.74 0.40 -7.35
C ILE A 115 -11.71 0.17 -8.86
N ARG A 116 -12.88 0.29 -9.49
CA ARG A 116 -13.02 0.08 -10.94
C ARG A 116 -12.59 1.28 -11.77
N LYS A 117 -12.80 2.49 -11.26
CA LYS A 117 -12.52 3.73 -12.00
C LYS A 117 -12.20 4.87 -11.03
N VAL A 118 -11.16 5.62 -11.36
CA VAL A 118 -10.89 6.95 -10.82
C VAL A 118 -11.02 7.92 -11.98
N ALA A 119 -11.83 8.96 -11.81
CA ALA A 119 -12.09 9.92 -12.87
C ALA A 119 -11.98 11.34 -12.32
N LYS A 120 -11.40 12.23 -13.12
CA LYS A 120 -11.47 13.67 -12.87
C LYS A 120 -12.92 14.10 -13.14
N VAL A 121 -13.54 14.71 -12.14
CA VAL A 121 -14.85 15.34 -12.28
C VAL A 121 -14.61 16.83 -12.47
N PHE A 122 -15.14 17.39 -13.53
CA PHE A 122 -15.17 18.84 -13.73
C PHE A 122 -16.42 19.37 -13.02
N SER A 123 -16.22 20.38 -12.17
CA SER A 123 -17.29 21.13 -11.51
C SER A 123 -17.53 22.43 -12.24
#